data_AF-A0AA47GVL6-F1
#
_entry.id   AF-A0AA47GVL6-F1
#
_cell.length_a   1.000
_cell.length_b   1.000
_cell.length_c   1.000
_cell.angle_alpha   90.00
_cell.angle_beta   90.00
_cell.angle_gamma   90.00
#
_symmetry.space_group_name_H-M   'P 1'
#
loop_
_entity.id
_entity.type
_entity.pdbx_description
1 polymer ?
#
loop_
_entity_poly.entity_id
_entity_poly.type
_entity_poly.pdbx_seq_one_letter_code
_entity_poly.pdbx_strand_id
1 'polypeptide(L)' 'MREKFNDLTVDELMAKKMELSGKMRNLRFEAVMGRIENPMEKRAIRRQISRLNTMISEYRNGIRKA' A
#
# COMPACT_ATOMS: atom_id res chain seq x y z
N MET A 1 5.22 -11.45 6.30
CA MET A 1 3.86 -11.94 6.05
C MET A 1 3.36 -11.33 4.73
N ARG A 2 3.01 -12.15 3.72
CA ARG A 2 2.42 -11.66 2.46
C ARG A 2 0.94 -11.38 2.74
N GLU A 3 0.55 -10.13 2.93
CA GLU A 3 -0.87 -9.76 2.86
C GLU A 3 -1.38 -10.19 1.48
N LYS A 4 -2.28 -11.18 1.49
CA LYS A 4 -2.95 -11.65 0.29
C LYS A 4 -4.05 -10.63 0.00
N PHE A 5 -3.77 -9.71 -0.90
CA PHE A 5 -4.79 -8.79 -1.41
C PHE A 5 -5.70 -9.46 -2.45
N ASN A 6 -5.48 -10.76 -2.74
CA ASN A 6 -6.12 -11.52 -3.80
C ASN A 6 -7.65 -11.59 -3.74
N ASP A 7 -8.24 -11.38 -2.56
CA ASP A 7 -9.68 -11.57 -2.34
C ASP A 7 -10.45 -10.24 -2.25
N LEU A 8 -9.77 -9.09 -2.37
CA LEU A 8 -10.39 -7.76 -2.25
C LEU A 8 -10.92 -7.26 -3.58
N THR A 9 -12.08 -6.62 -3.53
CA THR A 9 -12.67 -5.92 -4.68
C THR A 9 -11.84 -4.69 -5.07
N VAL A 10 -12.02 -4.20 -6.31
CA VAL A 10 -11.28 -3.03 -6.82
C VAL A 10 -11.45 -1.81 -5.91
N ASP A 11 -12.65 -1.61 -5.36
CA ASP A 11 -12.95 -0.48 -4.47
C ASP A 11 -12.25 -0.60 -3.12
N GLU A 12 -12.21 -1.80 -2.54
CA GLU A 12 -11.48 -2.06 -1.30
C GLU A 12 -9.96 -1.90 -1.47
N LEU A 13 -9.42 -2.27 -2.64
CA LEU A 13 -8.01 -2.04 -2.97
C LEU A 13 -7.69 -0.54 -3.06
N MET A 14 -8.60 0.26 -3.62
CA MET A 14 -8.46 1.72 -3.65
C MET A 14 -8.54 2.33 -2.25
N ALA A 15 -9.49 1.90 -1.43
CA ALA A 15 -9.61 2.35 -0.04
C ALA A 15 -8.34 2.03 0.77
N LYS A 16 -7.84 0.80 0.67
CA LYS A 16 -6.62 0.37 1.38
C LYS A 16 -5.36 1.09 0.88
N LYS A 17 -5.30 1.41 -0.42
CA LYS A 17 -4.23 2.26 -0.98
C LYS A 17 -4.25 3.67 -0.37
N MET A 18 -5.43 4.26 -0.22
CA MET A 18 -5.57 5.59 0.35
C MET A 18 -5.13 5.61 1.82
N GLU A 19 -5.54 4.61 2.59
CA GLU A 19 -5.12 4.43 3.98
C GLU A 19 -3.59 4.29 4.12
N LEU A 20 -2.96 3.42 3.33
CA LEU A 20 -1.51 3.21 3.36
C LEU A 20 -0.73 4.44 2.90
N SER A 21 -1.28 5.20 1.95
CA SER A 21 -0.68 6.47 1.51
C SER A 21 -0.70 7.51 2.62
N GLY A 22 -1.78 7.56 3.42
CA GLY A 22 -1.86 8.38 4.63
C GLY A 22 -0.81 7.98 5.67
N LYS A 23 -0.67 6.67 5.96
CA LYS A 23 0.36 6.16 6.88
C LYS A 23 1.78 6.48 6.40
N MET A 24 2.05 6.33 5.11
CA MET A 24 3.34 6.72 4.53
C MET A 24 3.63 8.22 4.69
N ARG A 25 2.61 9.08 4.61
CA ARG A 25 2.76 10.52 4.85
C ARG A 25 3.13 10.80 6.30
N ASN A 26 2.47 10.15 7.25
CA ASN A 26 2.78 10.28 8.68
C ASN A 26 4.22 9.82 8.99
N LEU A 27 4.63 8.66 8.47
CA LEU A 27 6.02 8.17 8.61
C LEU A 27 7.05 9.11 7.96
N ARG A 28 6.70 9.84 6.90
CA ARG A 28 7.58 10.87 6.33
C ARG A 28 7.69 12.07 7.25
N PHE A 29 6.59 12.50 7.87
CA PHE A 29 6.61 13.58 8.85
C PHE A 29 7.44 13.21 10.09
N GLU A 30 7.24 12.01 10.64
CA GLU A 30 8.04 11.48 11.76
C GLU A 30 9.53 11.40 11.39
N ALA A 31 9.83 11.04 10.15
CA ALA A 31 11.20 11.02 9.65
C ALA A 31 11.85 12.40 9.58
N VAL A 32 11.11 13.43 9.20
CA VAL A 32 11.60 14.82 9.22
C VAL A 32 11.79 15.31 10.65
N MET A 33 10.91 14.88 11.57
CA MET A 33 10.99 15.23 13.00
C MET A 33 12.09 14.47 13.77
N GLY A 34 12.89 13.62 13.10
CA GLY A 34 13.99 12.88 13.71
C GLY A 34 13.56 11.74 14.65
N ARG A 35 12.26 11.41 14.69
CA ARG A 35 11.68 10.33 15.51
C ARG A 35 11.36 9.11 14.65
N ILE A 36 12.35 8.63 13.89
CA ILE A 36 12.17 7.38 13.13
C ILE A 36 12.34 6.22 14.10
N GLU A 37 11.25 5.72 14.65
CA GLU A 37 11.28 4.52 15.49
C GLU A 37 11.58 3.28 14.66
N ASN A 38 10.96 3.12 13.48
CA ASN A 38 11.11 1.93 12.64
C ASN A 38 11.32 2.23 11.13
N PRO A 39 12.57 2.33 10.66
CA PRO A 39 12.89 2.51 9.23
C PRO A 39 12.35 1.37 8.34
N MET A 40 12.19 0.17 8.92
CA MET A 40 11.70 -1.03 8.23
C MET A 40 10.23 -0.92 7.83
N GLU A 41 9.40 -0.24 8.62
CA GLU A 41 7.97 -0.06 8.34
C GLU A 41 7.75 0.79 7.09
N LYS A 42 8.52 1.85 6.92
CA LYS A 42 8.53 2.67 5.69
C LYS A 42 8.79 1.82 4.45
N ARG A 43 9.71 0.86 4.53
CA ARG A 43 10.02 -0.07 3.43
C ARG A 43 8.88 -1.06 3.18
N ALA A 44 8.24 -1.55 4.24
CA ALA A 44 7.09 -2.45 4.15
C ALA A 44 5.88 -1.77 3.49
N ILE A 45 5.52 -0.57 3.95
CA ILE A 45 4.39 0.22 3.42
C ILE A 45 4.63 0.60 1.96
N ARG A 46 5.85 1.01 1.59
CA ARG A 46 6.19 1.26 0.17
C ARG A 46 5.93 0.04 -0.70
N ARG A 47 6.34 -1.15 -0.25
CA ARG A 47 6.12 -2.42 -0.97
C ARG A 47 4.64 -2.77 -1.05
N GLN A 48 3.85 -2.53 0.00
CA GLN A 48 2.40 -2.76 -0.01
C GLN A 48 1.69 -1.84 -1.00
N ILE A 49 2.01 -0.53 -1.02
CA ILE A 49 1.44 0.42 -1.99
C ILE A 49 1.76 0.00 -3.43
N SER A 50 3.01 -0.39 -3.71
CA SER A 50 3.40 -0.87 -5.05
C SER A 50 2.58 -2.09 -5.46
N ARG A 51 2.37 -3.07 -4.57
CA ARG A 51 1.56 -4.26 -4.85
C ARG A 51 0.10 -3.92 -5.13
N LEU A 52 -0.49 -3.04 -4.33
CA LEU A 52 -1.88 -2.57 -4.56
C LEU A 52 -2.01 -1.88 -5.92
N ASN A 53 -1.06 -1.02 -6.30
CA ASN A 53 -1.08 -0.37 -7.61
C ASN A 53 -0.96 -1.38 -8.75
N THR A 54 -0.09 -2.38 -8.62
CA THR A 54 0.03 -3.46 -9.62
C THR A 54 -1.29 -4.21 -9.75
N MET A 55 -1.92 -4.57 -8.63
CA MET A 55 -3.16 -5.30 -8.62
C MET A 55 -4.33 -4.50 -9.24
N ILE A 56 -4.46 -3.21 -8.91
CA ILE A 56 -5.43 -2.31 -9.56
C ILE A 56 -5.18 -2.23 -11.07
N SER A 57 -3.91 -2.19 -11.50
CA SER A 57 -3.55 -2.21 -12.93
C SER A 57 -3.92 -3.54 -13.60
N GLU A 58 -3.72 -4.68 -12.93
CA GLU A 58 -4.10 -6.00 -13.42
C GLU A 58 -5.62 -6.13 -13.61
N TYR A 59 -6.43 -5.59 -12.69
CA TYR A 59 -7.89 -5.50 -12.87
C TYR A 59 -8.26 -4.59 -14.03
N ARG A 60 -7.64 -3.41 -14.15
CA ARG A 60 -7.90 -2.48 -15.25
C ARG A 60 -7.56 -3.07 -16.62
N ASN A 61 -6.49 -3.86 -16.70
CA ASN A 61 -6.05 -4.52 -17.92
C ASN A 61 -6.78 -5.85 -18.20
N GLY A 62 -7.74 -6.26 -17.34
CA GLY A 62 -8.51 -7.49 -17.50
C GLY A 62 -7.70 -8.78 -17.34
N ILE A 63 -6.48 -8.70 -16.78
CA ILE A 63 -5.59 -9.85 -16.56
C ILE A 63 -6.09 -10.67 -15.37
N ARG A 64 -6.59 -9.99 -14.32
CA ARG A 64 -7.40 -10.61 -13.27
C ARG A 64 -8.86 -10.44 -13.62
N LYS A 65 -9.49 -11.53 -14.08
CA LYS A 65 -10.95 -11.62 -14.09
C LYS A 65 -11.42 -11.86 -12.64
N ALA A 66 -12.43 -11.10 -12.23
CA ALA A 66 -13.19 -11.36 -11.01
C ALA A 66 -13.85 -12.74 -11.08
#